data_AF-A0A554W1X0-F1
#
_entry.id   AF-A0A554W1X0-F1
#
_cell.length_a   1.000
_cell.length_b   1.000
_cell.length_c   1.000
_cell.angle_alpha   90.00
_cell.angle_beta   90.00
_cell.angle_gamma   90.00
#
_symmetry.space_group_name_H-M   'P 1'
#
loop_
_entity.id
_entity.type
_entity.pdbx_description
1 polymer ?
#
loop_
_entity_poly.entity_id
_entity_poly.type
_entity_poly.pdbx_seq_one_letter_code
_entity_poly.pdbx_strand_id
1 'polypeptide(L)'
;MSIRARNLAARAITEVFQPTVTMALVLLFSPAVEPGFPGTAWFGALAVLFVCLLPLAAVELLVRLGKVTDHHVSDRRQRAPVLAMAVVSLLAGLCLLLAINAPGSVIAMVLAIVGGVVVLAVISLFWKISGHAGSIAFATAVAVLLLGAPWSPVLLLVPAVCWSRVVLRAHTVAQVVAGAVVGGGVTTLLWWLLLELMVRPA
;
A
#
# COMPACT_ATOMS: atom_id res chain seq x y z
N MET A 1 -8.98 -18.34 23.62
CA MET A 1 -9.30 -16.90 23.42
C MET A 1 -10.80 -16.76 23.18
N SER A 2 -11.50 -15.84 23.86
CA SER A 2 -12.94 -15.62 23.61
C SER A 2 -13.19 -15.04 22.22
N ILE A 3 -14.37 -15.26 21.64
CA ILE A 3 -14.73 -14.72 20.31
C ILE A 3 -14.55 -13.19 20.27
N ARG A 4 -14.91 -12.50 21.35
CA ARG A 4 -14.72 -11.04 21.48
C ARG A 4 -13.25 -10.65 21.43
N ALA A 5 -12.40 -11.32 22.23
CA ALA A 5 -10.97 -11.02 22.25
C ALA A 5 -10.30 -11.30 20.89
N ARG A 6 -10.68 -12.40 20.23
CA ARG A 6 -10.20 -12.75 18.88
C ARG A 6 -10.56 -11.67 17.85
N ASN A 7 -11.80 -11.19 17.86
CA ASN A 7 -12.23 -10.13 16.96
C ASN A 7 -11.56 -8.78 17.27
N LEU A 8 -11.32 -8.48 18.55
CA LEU A 8 -10.62 -7.25 18.96
C LEU A 8 -9.18 -7.25 18.44
N ALA A 9 -8.44 -8.35 18.63
CA ALA A 9 -7.08 -8.49 18.11
C ALA A 9 -7.05 -8.40 16.58
N ALA A 10 -7.99 -9.05 15.88
CA ALA A 10 -8.07 -8.96 14.43
C ALA A 10 -8.35 -7.53 13.93
N ARG A 11 -9.20 -6.77 14.63
CA ARG A 11 -9.43 -5.34 14.32
C ARG A 11 -8.17 -4.52 14.55
N ALA A 12 -7.51 -4.66 15.69
CA ALA A 12 -6.28 -3.95 15.99
C ALA A 12 -5.21 -4.19 14.92
N ILE A 13 -5.00 -5.46 14.51
CA ILE A 13 -4.06 -5.81 13.44
C ILE A 13 -4.47 -5.17 12.11
N THR A 14 -5.77 -5.22 11.75
CA THR A 14 -6.27 -4.58 10.51
C THR A 14 -5.98 -3.08 10.51
N GLU A 15 -6.29 -2.36 11.58
CA GLU A 15 -6.17 -0.90 11.64
C GLU A 15 -4.70 -0.46 11.68
N VAL A 16 -3.86 -1.14 12.45
CA VAL A 16 -2.43 -0.82 12.56
C VAL A 16 -1.70 -1.08 11.24
N PHE A 17 -2.03 -2.18 10.56
CA PHE A 17 -1.37 -2.60 9.31
C PHE A 17 -2.24 -2.37 8.08
N GLN A 18 -3.14 -1.37 8.14
CA GLN A 18 -3.93 -1.00 6.99
C GLN A 18 -3.03 -0.48 5.85
N PRO A 19 -3.49 -0.57 4.58
CA PRO A 19 -2.72 -0.13 3.42
C PRO A 19 -2.14 1.28 3.58
N THR A 20 -2.91 2.24 4.06
CA THR A 20 -2.45 3.62 4.29
C THR A 20 -1.21 3.69 5.18
N VAL A 21 -1.17 2.96 6.29
CA VAL A 21 -0.03 2.98 7.23
C VAL A 21 1.17 2.28 6.61
N THR A 22 0.96 1.08 6.04
CA THR A 22 2.05 0.30 5.43
C THR A 22 2.68 1.03 4.23
N MET A 23 1.86 1.65 3.37
CA MET A 23 2.34 2.43 2.23
C MET A 23 3.02 3.73 2.67
N ALA A 24 2.49 4.40 3.71
CA ALA A 24 3.12 5.60 4.24
C ALA A 24 4.54 5.32 4.76
N LEU A 25 4.74 4.19 5.45
CA LEU A 25 6.06 3.80 5.96
C LEU A 25 7.06 3.55 4.82
N VAL A 26 6.71 2.74 3.82
CA VAL A 26 7.64 2.47 2.70
C VAL A 26 7.95 3.73 1.90
N LEU A 27 6.99 4.64 1.73
CA LEU A 27 7.21 5.90 1.03
C LEU A 27 8.11 6.85 1.83
N LEU A 28 7.89 6.96 3.15
CA LEU A 28 8.70 7.83 4.01
C LEU A 28 10.18 7.42 4.03
N PHE A 29 10.45 6.11 4.00
CA PHE A 29 11.81 5.56 3.97
C PHE A 29 12.36 5.33 2.56
N SER A 30 11.57 5.52 1.50
CA SER A 30 12.04 5.31 0.13
C SER A 30 13.30 6.11 -0.25
N PRO A 31 13.52 7.37 0.19
CA PRO A 31 14.74 8.12 -0.14
C PRO A 31 16.00 7.60 0.56
N ALA A 32 15.89 6.71 1.56
CA ALA A 32 17.02 6.29 2.40
C ALA A 32 18.08 5.45 1.67
N VAL A 33 17.78 5.00 0.45
CA VAL A 33 18.68 4.20 -0.39
C VAL A 33 19.57 5.05 -1.31
N GLU A 34 19.37 6.37 -1.31
CA GLU A 34 20.15 7.35 -2.07
C GLU A 34 20.88 8.34 -1.13
N PRO A 35 21.97 8.97 -1.59
CA PRO A 35 22.65 10.02 -0.83
C PRO A 35 21.71 11.19 -0.47
N GLY A 36 21.95 11.83 0.67
CA GLY A 36 21.22 13.00 1.12
C GLY A 36 20.09 12.73 2.13
N PHE A 37 19.81 11.46 2.45
CA PHE A 37 18.97 11.12 3.60
C PHE A 37 19.66 11.49 4.93
N PRO A 38 18.97 12.07 5.94
CA PRO A 38 17.52 12.32 6.01
C PRO A 38 17.05 13.65 5.39
N GLY A 39 17.94 14.47 4.83
CA GLY A 39 17.58 15.75 4.18
C GLY A 39 16.61 15.62 3.00
N THR A 40 16.54 14.44 2.36
CA THR A 40 15.60 14.11 1.27
C THR A 40 14.30 13.45 1.76
N ALA A 41 14.11 13.24 3.07
CA ALA A 41 12.93 12.55 3.62
C ALA A 41 11.59 13.24 3.29
N TRP A 42 11.62 14.56 3.04
CA TRP A 42 10.43 15.32 2.67
C TRP A 42 9.86 14.93 1.31
N PHE A 43 10.66 14.38 0.37
CA PHE A 43 10.13 13.81 -0.88
C PHE A 43 9.25 12.58 -0.60
N GLY A 44 9.69 11.74 0.35
CA GLY A 44 8.88 10.63 0.86
C GLY A 44 7.60 11.13 1.52
N ALA A 45 7.68 12.15 2.36
CA ALA A 45 6.50 12.77 2.99
C ALA A 45 5.52 13.38 1.97
N LEU A 46 6.04 14.00 0.91
CA LEU A 46 5.24 14.50 -0.20
C LEU A 46 4.55 13.35 -0.94
N ALA A 47 5.24 12.24 -1.18
CA ALA A 47 4.63 11.05 -1.76
C ALA A 47 3.53 10.48 -0.84
N VAL A 48 3.75 10.44 0.49
CA VAL A 48 2.72 10.05 1.47
C VAL A 48 1.49 10.94 1.38
N LEU A 49 1.65 12.25 1.20
CA LEU A 49 0.53 13.17 1.05
C LEU A 49 -0.38 12.76 -0.12
N PHE A 50 0.20 12.52 -1.30
CA PHE A 50 -0.58 12.20 -2.51
C PHE A 50 -1.04 10.76 -2.60
N VAL A 51 -0.25 9.80 -2.14
CA VAL A 51 -0.58 8.37 -2.25
C VAL A 51 -1.52 7.92 -1.13
N CYS A 52 -1.41 8.53 0.06
CA CYS A 52 -2.11 8.05 1.26
C CYS A 52 -3.10 9.10 1.80
N LEU A 53 -2.61 10.28 2.16
CA LEU A 53 -3.40 11.23 2.98
C LEU A 53 -4.51 11.92 2.19
N LEU A 54 -4.25 12.39 0.97
CA LEU A 54 -5.25 13.05 0.14
C LEU A 54 -6.38 12.08 -0.28
N PRO A 55 -6.09 10.86 -0.78
CA PRO A 55 -7.15 9.89 -1.06
C PRO A 55 -7.98 9.55 0.19
N LEU A 56 -7.32 9.33 1.34
CA LEU A 56 -8.01 9.04 2.60
C LEU A 56 -8.91 10.20 3.04
N ALA A 57 -8.38 11.42 3.07
CA ALA A 57 -9.12 12.62 3.47
C ALA A 57 -10.31 12.88 2.54
N ALA A 58 -10.14 12.63 1.24
CA ALA A 58 -11.21 12.79 0.27
C ALA A 58 -12.32 11.73 0.47
N VAL A 59 -11.98 10.47 0.73
CA VAL A 59 -12.97 9.44 1.10
C VAL A 59 -13.72 9.81 2.37
N GLU A 60 -13.00 10.21 3.42
CA GLU A 60 -13.59 10.63 4.70
C GLU A 60 -14.53 11.82 4.52
N LEU A 61 -14.16 12.80 3.69
CA LEU A 61 -15.02 13.92 3.34
C LEU A 61 -16.28 13.45 2.59
N LEU A 62 -16.15 12.55 1.61
CA LEU A 62 -17.29 12.00 0.87
C LEU A 62 -18.25 11.22 1.78
N VAL A 63 -17.72 10.51 2.79
CA VAL A 63 -18.52 9.83 3.81
C VAL A 63 -19.29 10.85 4.67
N ARG A 64 -18.61 11.90 5.15
CA ARG A 64 -19.25 12.97 5.94
C ARG A 64 -20.32 13.74 5.17
N LEU A 65 -20.15 13.87 3.85
CA LEU A 65 -21.13 14.47 2.95
C LEU A 65 -22.27 13.51 2.55
N GLY A 66 -22.28 12.26 3.06
CA GLY A 66 -23.29 11.25 2.73
C GLY A 66 -23.21 10.73 1.28
N LYS A 67 -22.11 11.02 0.56
CA LYS A 67 -21.89 10.60 -0.84
C LYS A 67 -21.31 9.20 -0.95
N VAL A 68 -20.65 8.72 0.10
CA VAL A 68 -20.07 7.37 0.21
C VAL A 68 -20.56 6.72 1.50
N THR A 69 -20.90 5.43 1.45
CA THR A 69 -21.57 4.74 2.56
C THR A 69 -20.66 4.55 3.78
N ASP A 70 -19.39 4.26 3.56
CA ASP A 70 -18.40 4.05 4.62
C ASP A 70 -16.97 4.14 4.06
N HIS A 71 -15.97 4.32 4.94
CA HIS A 71 -14.55 4.43 4.58
C HIS A 71 -14.03 3.20 3.80
N HIS A 72 -14.58 2.00 4.03
CA HIS A 72 -14.19 0.81 3.27
C HIS A 72 -14.83 0.73 1.88
N VAL A 73 -15.67 1.72 1.51
CA VAL A 73 -16.40 1.81 0.24
C VAL A 73 -17.08 0.47 -0.07
N SER A 74 -17.93 0.03 0.88
CA SER A 74 -18.55 -1.28 0.82
C SER A 74 -19.41 -1.46 -0.44
N ASP A 75 -20.09 -0.39 -0.88
CA ASP A 75 -20.85 -0.37 -2.13
C ASP A 75 -19.94 -0.37 -3.36
N ARG A 76 -20.06 -1.41 -4.19
CA ARG A 76 -19.30 -1.57 -5.42
C ARG A 76 -19.49 -0.42 -6.41
N ARG A 77 -20.67 0.22 -6.44
CA ARG A 77 -20.97 1.33 -7.36
C ARG A 77 -20.15 2.59 -7.03
N GLN A 78 -19.77 2.77 -5.77
CA GLN A 78 -18.98 3.90 -5.29
C GLN A 78 -17.47 3.69 -5.45
N ARG A 79 -17.03 2.45 -5.73
CA ARG A 79 -15.60 2.12 -5.81
C ARG A 79 -14.90 2.72 -7.01
N ALA A 80 -15.54 2.73 -8.17
CA ALA A 80 -14.91 3.25 -9.38
C ALA A 80 -14.61 4.76 -9.27
N PRO A 81 -15.54 5.62 -8.80
CA PRO A 81 -15.24 7.04 -8.55
C PRO A 81 -14.14 7.25 -7.50
N VAL A 82 -14.16 6.52 -6.39
CA VAL A 82 -13.14 6.64 -5.33
C VAL A 82 -11.76 6.20 -5.85
N LEU A 83 -11.71 5.10 -6.60
CA LEU A 83 -10.47 4.62 -7.20
C LEU A 83 -9.94 5.60 -8.24
N ALA A 84 -10.79 6.15 -9.09
CA ALA A 84 -10.41 7.16 -10.08
C ALA A 84 -9.83 8.42 -9.40
N MET A 85 -10.48 8.91 -8.35
CA MET A 85 -9.99 10.02 -7.53
C MET A 85 -8.63 9.71 -6.90
N ALA A 86 -8.45 8.51 -6.34
CA ALA A 86 -7.17 8.09 -5.81
C ALA A 86 -6.10 8.09 -6.90
N VAL A 87 -6.35 7.47 -8.06
CA VAL A 87 -5.43 7.45 -9.20
C VAL A 87 -5.06 8.86 -9.65
N VAL A 88 -6.01 9.78 -9.74
CA VAL A 88 -5.72 11.19 -10.06
C VAL A 88 -4.79 11.83 -9.03
N SER A 89 -5.01 11.61 -7.73
CA SER A 89 -4.14 12.12 -6.67
C SER A 89 -2.72 11.52 -6.78
N LEU A 90 -2.61 10.22 -7.01
CA LEU A 90 -1.33 9.54 -7.20
C LEU A 90 -0.57 10.08 -8.42
N LEU A 91 -1.25 10.26 -9.56
CA LEU A 91 -0.64 10.81 -10.78
C LEU A 91 -0.21 12.27 -10.61
N ALA A 92 -1.01 13.08 -9.92
CA ALA A 92 -0.63 14.45 -9.59
C ALA A 92 0.64 14.50 -8.72
N GLY A 93 0.71 13.63 -7.71
CA GLY A 93 1.91 13.48 -6.87
C GLY A 93 3.13 13.03 -7.65
N LEU A 94 2.97 12.05 -8.55
CA LEU A 94 4.05 11.59 -9.43
C LEU A 94 4.55 12.71 -10.35
N CYS A 95 3.66 13.44 -11.01
CA CYS A 95 4.02 14.58 -11.87
C CYS A 95 4.76 15.67 -11.08
N LEU A 96 4.29 15.98 -9.87
CA LEU A 96 4.96 16.95 -9.01
C LEU A 96 6.36 16.48 -8.62
N LEU A 97 6.51 15.24 -8.14
CA LEU A 97 7.79 14.64 -7.77
C LEU A 97 8.79 14.64 -8.94
N LEU A 98 8.33 14.34 -10.16
CA LEU A 98 9.13 14.45 -11.37
C LEU A 98 9.56 15.90 -11.64
N ALA A 99 8.65 16.86 -11.53
CA ALA A 99 8.93 18.28 -11.79
C ALA A 99 9.97 18.88 -10.83
N ILE A 100 10.03 18.38 -9.59
CA ILE A 100 10.98 18.83 -8.57
C ILE A 100 12.24 17.96 -8.48
N ASN A 101 12.46 17.06 -9.44
CA ASN A 101 13.61 16.14 -9.49
C ASN A 101 13.77 15.32 -8.20
N ALA A 102 12.67 14.70 -7.76
CA ALA A 102 12.71 13.79 -6.62
C ALA A 102 13.71 12.63 -6.84
N PRO A 103 14.29 12.06 -5.76
CA PRO A 103 15.21 10.92 -5.86
C PRO A 103 14.58 9.74 -6.62
N GLY A 104 15.39 9.02 -7.40
CA GLY A 104 14.93 7.93 -8.26
C GLY A 104 14.22 6.82 -7.49
N SER A 105 14.65 6.57 -6.25
CA SER A 105 14.06 5.62 -5.32
C SER A 105 12.62 5.95 -4.92
N VAL A 106 12.31 7.24 -4.76
CA VAL A 106 10.95 7.72 -4.43
C VAL A 106 10.04 7.51 -5.64
N ILE A 107 10.53 7.88 -6.84
CA ILE A 107 9.79 7.68 -8.08
C ILE A 107 9.54 6.19 -8.34
N ALA A 108 10.57 5.35 -8.19
CA ALA A 108 10.46 3.90 -8.31
C ALA A 108 9.44 3.31 -7.34
N MET A 109 9.43 3.78 -6.08
CA MET A 109 8.45 3.36 -5.07
C MET A 109 7.02 3.73 -5.47
N VAL A 110 6.78 4.98 -5.91
CA VAL A 110 5.45 5.44 -6.33
C VAL A 110 4.97 4.67 -7.56
N LEU A 111 5.83 4.49 -8.57
CA LEU A 111 5.50 3.73 -9.79
C LEU A 111 5.16 2.27 -9.48
N ALA A 112 5.91 1.63 -8.59
CA ALA A 112 5.63 0.26 -8.17
C ALA A 112 4.27 0.16 -7.46
N ILE A 113 3.96 1.08 -6.54
CA ILE A 113 2.67 1.14 -5.85
C ILE A 113 1.52 1.34 -6.86
N VAL A 114 1.68 2.26 -7.83
CA VAL A 114 0.70 2.45 -8.91
C VAL A 114 0.49 1.16 -9.69
N GLY A 115 1.56 0.49 -10.11
CA GLY A 115 1.47 -0.81 -10.80
C GLY A 115 0.75 -1.88 -9.98
N GLY A 116 1.05 -1.97 -8.69
CA GLY A 116 0.36 -2.84 -7.75
C GLY A 116 -1.13 -2.57 -7.62
N VAL A 117 -1.51 -1.30 -7.47
CA VAL A 117 -2.91 -0.87 -7.42
C VAL A 117 -3.63 -1.20 -8.71
N VAL A 118 -3.01 -0.97 -9.88
CA VAL A 118 -3.59 -1.32 -11.18
C VAL A 118 -3.83 -2.82 -11.28
N VAL A 119 -2.86 -3.66 -10.92
CA VAL A 119 -3.00 -5.12 -10.93
C VAL A 119 -4.15 -5.57 -10.02
N LEU A 120 -4.19 -5.06 -8.77
CA LEU A 120 -5.26 -5.39 -7.83
C LEU A 120 -6.63 -4.90 -8.32
N ALA A 121 -6.70 -3.72 -8.93
CA ALA A 121 -7.92 -3.16 -9.47
C ALA A 121 -8.45 -4.00 -10.63
N VAL A 122 -7.59 -4.39 -11.58
CA VAL A 122 -7.95 -5.25 -12.71
C VAL A 122 -8.47 -6.60 -12.23
N ILE A 123 -7.78 -7.25 -11.28
CA ILE A 123 -8.26 -8.52 -10.69
C ILE A 123 -9.61 -8.30 -10.00
N SER A 124 -9.76 -7.18 -9.27
CA SER A 124 -10.99 -6.84 -8.54
C SER A 124 -12.23 -6.64 -9.43
N LEU A 125 -12.05 -6.42 -10.75
CA LEU A 125 -13.16 -6.40 -11.71
C LEU A 125 -13.84 -7.76 -11.85
N PHE A 126 -13.07 -8.84 -11.69
CA PHE A 126 -13.55 -10.22 -11.89
C PHE A 126 -13.70 -10.98 -10.58
N TRP A 127 -12.79 -10.76 -9.62
CA TRP A 127 -12.76 -11.50 -8.38
C TRP A 127 -12.25 -10.66 -7.21
N LYS A 128 -12.93 -10.73 -6.06
CA LYS A 128 -12.56 -9.96 -4.87
C LYS A 128 -11.19 -10.42 -4.36
N ILE A 129 -10.20 -9.53 -4.33
CA ILE A 129 -8.85 -9.79 -3.83
C ILE A 129 -8.54 -8.88 -2.63
N SER A 130 -7.62 -9.29 -1.75
CA SER A 130 -7.29 -8.51 -0.54
C SER A 130 -6.13 -7.54 -0.76
N GLY A 131 -6.44 -6.24 -0.81
CA GLY A 131 -5.43 -5.18 -0.83
C GLY A 131 -4.60 -5.08 0.46
N HIS A 132 -5.18 -5.41 1.63
CA HIS A 132 -4.43 -5.45 2.90
C HIS A 132 -3.34 -6.52 2.90
N ALA A 133 -3.65 -7.71 2.36
CA ALA A 133 -2.66 -8.78 2.24
C ALA A 133 -1.56 -8.41 1.24
N GLY A 134 -1.91 -7.76 0.12
CA GLY A 134 -0.92 -7.28 -0.85
C GLY A 134 -0.02 -6.18 -0.31
N SER A 135 -0.58 -5.17 0.37
CA SER A 135 0.17 -4.04 0.89
C SER A 135 1.16 -4.44 1.98
N ILE A 136 0.76 -5.31 2.92
CA ILE A 136 1.68 -5.79 3.97
C ILE A 136 2.75 -6.72 3.40
N ALA A 137 2.41 -7.56 2.41
CA ALA A 137 3.36 -8.43 1.74
C ALA A 137 4.43 -7.60 1.01
N PHE A 138 4.02 -6.57 0.27
CA PHE A 138 4.95 -5.63 -0.35
C PHE A 138 5.83 -4.92 0.69
N ALA A 139 5.22 -4.31 1.72
CA ALA A 139 5.95 -3.51 2.70
C ALA A 139 6.99 -4.33 3.48
N THR A 140 6.62 -5.55 3.89
CA THR A 140 7.54 -6.45 4.59
C THR A 140 8.63 -7.02 3.68
N ALA A 141 8.32 -7.33 2.42
CA ALA A 141 9.32 -7.76 1.45
C ALA A 141 10.36 -6.66 1.17
N VAL A 142 9.92 -5.42 0.92
CA VAL A 142 10.81 -4.27 0.74
C VAL A 142 11.67 -4.04 1.97
N ALA A 143 11.10 -4.11 3.18
CA ALA A 143 11.87 -3.95 4.42
C ALA A 143 13.01 -4.99 4.53
N VAL A 144 12.75 -6.25 4.20
CA VAL A 144 13.78 -7.31 4.20
C VAL A 144 14.82 -7.09 3.10
N LEU A 145 14.39 -6.68 1.90
CA LEU A 145 15.31 -6.43 0.78
C LEU A 145 16.23 -5.22 1.02
N LEU A 146 15.77 -4.22 1.79
CA LEU A 146 16.55 -3.04 2.13
C LEU A 146 17.43 -3.23 3.37
N LEU A 147 16.90 -3.88 4.41
CA LEU A 147 17.56 -3.98 5.72
C LEU A 147 18.30 -5.31 5.91
N GLY A 148 18.11 -6.27 5.01
CA GLY A 148 18.78 -7.56 4.98
C GLY A 148 18.06 -8.69 5.74
N ALA A 149 18.64 -9.89 5.65
CA ALA A 149 18.07 -11.13 6.18
C ALA A 149 17.68 -11.12 7.69
N PRO A 150 18.39 -10.39 8.60
CA PRO A 150 17.99 -10.30 10.00
C PRO A 150 16.58 -9.71 10.21
N TRP A 151 16.07 -8.96 9.23
CA TRP A 151 14.72 -8.40 9.28
C TRP A 151 13.63 -9.36 8.78
N SER A 152 13.97 -10.58 8.34
CA SER A 152 12.99 -11.59 7.89
C SER A 152 11.84 -11.88 8.87
N PRO A 153 11.96 -11.73 10.21
CA PRO A 153 10.82 -11.90 11.11
C PRO A 153 9.63 -10.96 10.82
N VAL A 154 9.85 -9.80 10.18
CA VAL A 154 8.73 -8.89 9.81
C VAL A 154 7.76 -9.52 8.81
N LEU A 155 8.20 -10.54 8.04
CA LEU A 155 7.33 -11.29 7.13
C LEU A 155 6.21 -12.03 7.88
N LEU A 156 6.33 -12.29 9.18
CA LEU A 156 5.28 -12.87 10.02
C LEU A 156 4.04 -11.95 10.13
N LEU A 157 4.17 -10.66 9.80
CA LEU A 157 3.04 -9.75 9.72
C LEU A 157 2.08 -10.11 8.57
N VAL A 158 2.58 -10.73 7.49
CA VAL A 158 1.75 -11.16 6.35
C VAL A 158 0.69 -12.18 6.77
N PRO A 159 1.02 -13.34 7.37
CA PRO A 159 0.00 -14.26 7.86
C PRO A 159 -0.85 -13.66 8.99
N ALA A 160 -0.31 -12.76 9.83
CA ALA A 160 -1.09 -12.09 10.88
C ALA A 160 -2.21 -11.19 10.30
N VAL A 161 -1.89 -10.39 9.28
CA VAL A 161 -2.89 -9.57 8.56
C VAL A 161 -3.84 -10.46 7.76
N CYS A 162 -3.35 -11.48 7.06
CA CYS A 162 -4.23 -12.42 6.34
C CYS A 162 -5.23 -13.09 7.28
N TRP A 163 -4.77 -13.55 8.44
CA TRP A 163 -5.61 -14.10 9.51
C TRP A 163 -6.66 -13.09 9.96
N SER A 164 -6.27 -11.85 10.22
CA SER A 164 -7.21 -10.82 10.69
C SER A 164 -8.35 -10.58 9.70
N ARG A 165 -8.05 -10.53 8.39
CA ARG A 165 -9.05 -10.35 7.33
C ARG A 165 -10.03 -11.52 7.22
N VAL A 166 -9.56 -12.74 7.42
CA VAL A 166 -10.41 -13.95 7.40
C VAL A 166 -11.27 -14.03 8.67
N VAL A 167 -10.71 -13.74 9.84
CA VAL A 167 -11.42 -13.71 11.13
C VAL A 167 -12.56 -12.70 11.11
N LEU A 168 -12.30 -11.50 10.57
CA LEU A 168 -13.31 -10.44 10.43
C LEU A 168 -14.30 -10.70 9.29
N ARG A 169 -14.19 -11.85 8.60
CA ARG A 169 -15.01 -12.24 7.45
C ARG A 169 -14.98 -11.22 6.31
N ALA A 170 -13.92 -10.41 6.25
CA ALA A 170 -13.72 -9.44 5.19
C ALA A 170 -13.30 -10.12 3.88
N HIS A 171 -12.56 -11.23 3.97
CA HIS A 171 -12.06 -12.00 2.82
C HIS A 171 -12.03 -13.51 3.12
N THR A 172 -12.00 -14.34 2.08
CA THR A 172 -11.71 -15.78 2.20
C THR A 172 -10.18 -16.03 2.19
N VAL A 173 -9.76 -17.23 2.57
CA VAL A 173 -8.34 -17.63 2.56
C VAL A 173 -7.73 -17.48 1.16
N ALA A 174 -8.42 -17.92 0.11
CA ALA A 174 -7.95 -17.77 -1.27
C ALA A 174 -7.72 -16.30 -1.64
N GLN A 175 -8.60 -15.40 -1.22
CA GLN A 175 -8.51 -13.97 -1.55
C GLN A 175 -7.35 -13.26 -0.87
N VAL A 176 -6.99 -13.66 0.36
CA VAL A 176 -5.83 -13.11 1.07
C VAL A 176 -4.52 -13.69 0.57
N VAL A 177 -4.48 -15.00 0.26
CA VAL A 177 -3.30 -15.64 -0.34
C VAL A 177 -2.99 -15.05 -1.70
N ALA A 178 -4.00 -14.93 -2.58
CA ALA A 178 -3.82 -14.29 -3.88
C ALA A 178 -3.41 -12.81 -3.75
N GLY A 179 -3.97 -12.08 -2.78
CA GLY A 179 -3.57 -10.71 -2.50
C GLY A 179 -2.10 -10.58 -2.11
N ALA A 180 -1.62 -11.43 -1.19
CA ALA A 180 -0.23 -11.44 -0.75
C ALA A 180 0.73 -11.84 -1.88
N VAL A 181 0.42 -12.91 -2.62
CA VAL A 181 1.29 -13.46 -3.67
C VAL A 181 1.30 -12.57 -4.91
N VAL A 182 0.12 -12.27 -5.47
CA VAL A 182 0.02 -11.51 -6.73
C VAL A 182 0.21 -10.03 -6.46
N GLY A 183 -0.56 -9.46 -5.53
CA GLY A 183 -0.45 -8.05 -5.19
C GLY A 183 0.94 -7.71 -4.64
N GLY A 184 1.33 -8.37 -3.54
CA GLY A 184 2.63 -8.13 -2.90
C GLY A 184 3.81 -8.48 -3.81
N GLY A 185 3.78 -9.65 -4.45
CA GLY A 185 4.88 -10.12 -5.30
C GLY A 185 5.11 -9.26 -6.54
N VAL A 186 4.04 -8.91 -7.27
CA VAL A 186 4.17 -8.04 -8.46
C VAL A 186 4.67 -6.65 -8.07
N THR A 187 4.14 -6.05 -7.02
CA THR A 187 4.60 -4.73 -6.55
C THR A 187 6.06 -4.76 -6.10
N THR A 188 6.48 -5.81 -5.40
CA THR A 188 7.88 -5.99 -4.97
C THR A 188 8.81 -6.13 -6.17
N LEU A 189 8.42 -6.94 -7.16
CA LEU A 189 9.20 -7.15 -8.37
C LEU A 189 9.33 -5.86 -9.19
N LEU A 190 8.22 -5.14 -9.38
CA LEU A 190 8.22 -3.85 -10.08
C LEU A 190 9.13 -2.84 -9.38
N TRP A 191 9.02 -2.73 -8.05
CA TRP A 191 9.88 -1.85 -7.27
C TRP A 191 11.36 -2.21 -7.42
N TRP A 192 11.70 -3.49 -7.31
CA TRP A 192 13.09 -3.95 -7.43
C TRP A 192 13.66 -3.62 -8.82
N LEU A 193 12.92 -3.95 -9.89
CA LEU A 193 13.34 -3.64 -11.27
C LEU A 193 13.52 -2.14 -11.50
N LEU A 194 12.57 -1.32 -11.04
CA LEU A 194 12.66 0.14 -11.18
C LEU A 194 13.83 0.72 -10.38
N LEU A 195 14.09 0.18 -9.18
CA LEU A 195 15.21 0.63 -8.37
C LEU A 195 16.56 0.32 -9.04
N GLU A 196 16.73 -0.89 -9.60
CA GLU A 196 17.94 -1.23 -10.37
C GLU A 196 18.08 -0.35 -11.60
N LEU A 197 16.99 -0.09 -12.35
CA LEU A 197 17.03 0.75 -13.55
C LEU A 197 17.32 2.22 -13.27
N MET A 198 16.80 2.78 -12.17
CA MET A 198 16.83 4.22 -11.90
C MET A 198 17.92 4.66 -10.93
N VAL A 199 18.38 3.78 -10.04
CA VAL A 199 19.27 4.13 -8.93
C VAL A 199 20.59 3.36 -8.98
N ARG A 200 20.57 2.12 -9.47
CA ARG A 200 21.77 1.27 -9.59
C ARG A 200 22.02 0.87 -11.04
N PRO A 201 22.17 1.84 -11.97
CA PRO A 201 22.47 1.49 -13.34
C PRO A 201 23.76 0.66 -13.37
N ALA A 202 23.65 -0.54 -13.94
CA ALA A 202 24.73 -1.51 -14.07
C ALA A 202 25.95 -0.94 -14.82
#